data_AF-A0A940CLJ3-F1
#
_entry.id   AF-A0A940CLJ3-F1
#
_cell.length_a   1.000
_cell.length_b   1.000
_cell.length_c   1.000
_cell.angle_alpha   90.00
_cell.angle_beta   90.00
_cell.angle_gamma   90.00
#
_symmetry.space_group_name_H-M   'P 1'
#
loop_
_entity.id
_entity.type
_entity.pdbx_description
1 polymer ?
#
loop_
_entity_poly.entity_id
_entity_poly.type
_entity_poly.pdbx_seq_one_letter_code
_entity_poly.pdbx_strand_id
1 'polypeptide(L)'
;EKGLGKRTDVIQYRTQMRGGKGVMTMRVTEKTGKMKAIMEVVDTDDLVVITDQGVLMRQPISSIRTIGRVTQGVKLVKLDEGTTISSISRVIHEDDENEEEIDEQLETKTPEETPPEDVPQ
;
A
#
# COMPACT_ATOMS: atom_id res chain seq x y z
N GLU A 1 10.05 -7.69 6.27
CA GLU A 1 9.41 -8.71 5.39
C GLU A 1 8.12 -9.26 5.97
N LYS A 2 7.96 -9.28 7.32
CA LYS A 2 6.80 -9.84 8.01
C LYS A 2 5.65 -8.85 8.27
N GLY A 3 5.48 -7.84 7.42
CA GLY A 3 4.36 -6.89 7.55
C GLY A 3 4.51 -5.81 8.62
N LEU A 4 5.70 -5.62 9.21
CA LEU A 4 5.98 -4.50 10.12
C LEU A 4 6.67 -3.35 9.40
N GLY A 5 6.30 -2.13 9.77
CA GLY A 5 6.88 -0.90 9.25
C GLY A 5 6.53 0.32 10.10
N LYS A 6 7.07 1.47 9.71
CA LYS A 6 6.90 2.75 10.42
C LYS A 6 7.32 3.91 9.55
N ARG A 7 6.86 5.10 9.90
CA ARG A 7 7.42 6.37 9.45
C ARG A 7 8.36 6.93 10.50
N THR A 8 9.37 7.65 10.06
CA THR A 8 10.26 8.39 10.95
C THR A 8 10.59 9.70 10.28
N ASP A 9 10.48 10.78 11.05
CA ASP A 9 10.82 12.12 10.58
C ASP A 9 12.28 12.16 10.09
N VAL A 10 12.48 12.76 8.92
CA VAL A 10 13.77 12.92 8.25
C VAL A 10 14.75 13.67 9.16
N ILE A 11 14.28 14.62 9.97
CA ILE A 11 15.14 15.40 10.88
C ILE A 11 15.84 14.54 11.94
N GLN A 12 15.32 13.34 12.22
CA GLN A 12 15.99 12.41 13.14
C GLN A 12 17.25 11.78 12.53
N TYR A 13 17.44 11.86 11.22
CA TYR A 13 18.63 11.36 10.54
C TYR A 13 19.69 12.46 10.49
N ARG A 14 20.64 12.42 11.44
CA ARG A 14 21.80 13.32 11.40
C ARG A 14 22.58 13.13 10.09
N THR A 15 23.09 14.23 9.56
CA THR A 15 24.04 14.21 8.45
C THR A 15 25.32 13.47 8.87
N GLN A 16 25.84 12.62 7.98
CA GLN A 16 27.12 11.95 8.17
C GLN A 16 27.98 12.09 6.91
N MET A 17 29.30 12.02 7.09
CA MET A 17 30.24 11.99 5.98
C MET A 17 30.15 10.65 5.23
N ARG A 18 30.47 10.69 3.94
CA ARG A 18 30.54 9.48 3.09
C ARG A 18 31.57 8.50 3.65
N GLY A 19 31.26 7.20 3.63
CA GLY A 19 32.16 6.13 4.07
C GLY A 19 32.04 5.76 5.56
N GLY A 20 31.12 6.37 6.31
CA GLY A 20 30.79 5.94 7.67
C GLY A 20 29.94 4.66 7.72
N LYS A 21 29.80 4.08 8.91
CA LYS A 21 28.94 2.88 9.16
C LYS A 21 27.43 3.16 9.11
N GLY A 22 27.03 4.40 8.88
CA GLY A 22 25.64 4.84 8.89
C GLY A 22 25.04 4.96 10.30
N VAL A 23 23.71 5.09 10.34
CA VAL A 23 22.92 5.23 11.57
C VAL A 23 21.81 4.20 11.63
N MET A 24 21.49 3.71 12.83
CA MET A 24 20.41 2.72 13.01
C MET A 24 19.05 3.35 12.67
N THR A 25 18.35 2.73 11.72
CA THR A 25 17.03 3.15 11.21
C THR A 25 15.87 2.32 11.78
N MET A 26 16.11 1.07 12.16
CA MET A 26 15.10 0.14 12.68
C MET A 26 15.78 -0.95 13.49
N ARG A 27 15.12 -1.46 14.54
CA ARG A 27 15.58 -2.64 15.27
C ARG A 27 15.05 -3.89 14.59
N VAL A 28 15.91 -4.57 13.82
CA VAL A 28 15.59 -5.84 13.18
C VAL A 28 15.66 -6.97 14.21
N THR A 29 14.58 -7.74 14.27
CA THR A 29 14.43 -8.96 15.08
C THR A 29 13.79 -10.05 14.23
N GLU A 30 13.72 -11.27 14.75
CA GLU A 30 13.01 -12.38 14.09
C GLU A 30 11.54 -12.07 13.80
N LYS A 31 10.89 -11.22 14.61
CA LYS A 31 9.50 -10.82 14.42
C LYS A 31 9.29 -9.86 13.25
N THR A 32 10.21 -8.92 13.03
CA THR A 32 10.18 -7.98 11.89
C THR A 32 10.67 -8.63 10.59
N GLY A 33 11.62 -9.56 10.74
CA GLY A 33 12.43 -10.07 9.63
C GLY A 33 13.25 -8.98 8.95
N LYS A 34 13.81 -9.28 7.78
CA LYS A 34 14.68 -8.36 7.03
C LYS A 34 13.91 -7.12 6.54
N MET A 35 14.61 -5.99 6.46
CA MET A 35 14.09 -4.77 5.83
C MET A 35 13.93 -5.00 4.33
N LYS A 36 12.73 -4.73 3.80
CA LYS A 36 12.41 -4.92 2.37
C LYS A 36 12.58 -3.65 1.56
N ALA A 37 12.18 -2.51 2.13
CA ALA A 37 12.28 -1.22 1.47
C ALA A 37 12.53 -0.11 2.49
N ILE A 38 13.15 0.95 2.00
CA ILE A 38 13.23 2.26 2.64
C ILE A 38 13.00 3.28 1.54
N MET A 39 12.08 4.21 1.76
CA MET A 39 11.71 5.23 0.79
C MET A 39 11.26 6.48 1.53
N GLU A 40 11.48 7.63 0.90
CA GLU A 40 10.86 8.88 1.32
C GLU A 40 9.38 8.85 0.96
N VAL A 41 8.54 9.47 1.79
CA VAL A 41 7.08 9.49 1.60
C VAL A 41 6.55 10.83 2.07
N VAL A 42 5.46 11.29 1.45
CA VAL A 42 4.65 12.42 1.94
C VAL A 42 3.31 11.90 2.45
N ASP A 43 2.60 12.70 3.23
CA ASP A 43 1.38 12.28 3.93
C ASP A 43 0.19 12.03 2.98
N THR A 44 0.20 12.67 1.81
CA THR A 44 -0.82 12.57 0.76
C THR A 44 -0.72 11.29 -0.06
N ASP A 45 0.47 10.68 -0.10
CA ASP A 45 0.73 9.50 -0.90
C ASP A 45 0.09 8.23 -0.31
N ASP A 46 0.01 7.21 -1.16
CA ASP A 46 -0.40 5.87 -0.78
C ASP A 46 0.77 4.89 -0.80
N LEU A 47 0.69 3.89 0.06
CA LEU A 47 1.60 2.76 0.08
C LEU A 47 0.91 1.53 -0.53
N VAL A 48 1.53 0.95 -1.55
CA VAL A 48 1.12 -0.32 -2.12
C VAL A 48 2.09 -1.42 -1.70
N VAL A 49 1.55 -2.49 -1.13
CA VAL A 49 2.30 -3.67 -0.68
C VAL A 49 1.82 -4.87 -1.46
N ILE A 50 2.75 -5.63 -2.03
CA ILE A 50 2.48 -6.86 -2.79
C ILE A 50 3.14 -8.03 -2.06
N THR A 51 2.37 -9.07 -1.75
CA THR A 51 2.86 -10.31 -1.14
C THR A 51 3.41 -11.28 -2.20
N ASP A 52 4.16 -12.29 -1.77
CA ASP A 52 4.60 -13.38 -2.64
C ASP A 52 3.43 -14.23 -3.21
N GLN A 53 2.26 -14.20 -2.57
CA GLN A 53 1.03 -14.85 -3.06
C GLN A 53 0.23 -13.97 -4.05
N GLY A 54 0.74 -12.81 -4.44
CA GLY A 54 0.07 -11.91 -5.39
C GLY A 54 -1.06 -11.07 -4.79
N VAL A 55 -1.17 -10.99 -3.46
CA VAL A 55 -2.15 -10.12 -2.79
C VAL A 55 -1.62 -8.69 -2.76
N LEU A 56 -2.42 -7.76 -3.28
CA LEU A 56 -2.14 -6.33 -3.29
C LEU A 56 -2.93 -5.63 -2.17
N MET A 57 -2.26 -4.81 -1.39
CA MET A 57 -2.85 -3.97 -0.35
C MET A 57 -2.41 -2.52 -0.52
N ARG A 58 -3.38 -1.60 -0.64
CA ARG A 58 -3.15 -0.15 -0.69
C ARG A 58 -3.60 0.47 0.64
N GLN A 59 -2.80 1.35 1.22
CA GLN A 59 -3.19 2.12 2.41
C GLN A 59 -2.58 3.53 2.38
N PRO A 60 -3.28 4.54 2.92
CA PRO A 60 -2.77 5.90 3.00
C PRO A 60 -1.57 5.99 3.93
N ILE A 61 -0.53 6.69 3.50
CA ILE A 61 0.71 6.83 4.27
C ILE A 61 0.45 7.57 5.58
N SER A 62 -0.48 8.53 5.59
CA SER A 62 -0.93 9.24 6.77
C SER A 62 -1.40 8.33 7.92
N SER A 63 -1.94 7.14 7.61
CA SER A 63 -2.37 6.16 8.62
C SER A 63 -1.21 5.45 9.32
N ILE A 64 -0.01 5.46 8.72
CA ILE A 64 1.15 4.77 9.26
C ILE A 64 1.74 5.57 10.42
N ARG A 65 2.00 4.89 11.55
CA ARG A 65 2.51 5.56 12.74
C ARG A 65 3.91 6.16 12.52
N THR A 66 4.06 7.45 12.82
CA THR A 66 5.35 8.13 12.91
C THR A 66 5.97 7.90 14.28
N ILE A 67 7.11 7.18 14.32
CA ILE A 67 7.84 6.90 15.56
C ILE A 67 9.36 6.98 15.33
N GLY A 68 10.10 7.01 16.42
CA GLY A 68 11.55 7.17 16.40
C GLY A 68 12.31 6.10 15.59
N ARG A 69 13.54 6.43 15.20
CA ARG A 69 14.41 5.54 14.41
C ARG A 69 14.63 4.17 15.06
N VAL A 70 15.14 4.08 16.29
CA VAL A 70 15.56 2.79 16.86
C VAL A 70 14.39 2.03 17.50
N THR A 71 13.39 1.69 16.70
CA THR A 71 12.18 0.97 17.10
C THR A 71 11.87 -0.17 16.13
N GLN A 72 10.98 -1.09 16.52
CA GLN A 72 10.53 -2.21 15.67
C GLN A 72 9.42 -1.83 14.69
N GLY A 73 8.76 -0.69 14.86
CA GLY A 73 7.57 -0.34 14.07
C GLY A 73 6.28 -0.97 14.57
N VAL A 74 5.25 -0.83 13.76
CA VAL A 74 3.90 -1.36 13.98
C VAL A 74 3.53 -2.28 12.82
N LYS A 75 2.45 -3.04 12.99
CA LYS A 75 1.93 -3.93 11.94
C LYS A 75 1.20 -3.09 10.89
N LEU A 76 1.69 -3.11 9.65
CA LEU A 76 1.08 -2.43 8.50
C LEU A 76 0.11 -3.32 7.74
N VAL A 77 0.43 -4.62 7.67
CA VAL A 77 -0.37 -5.63 6.98
C VAL A 77 -0.41 -6.91 7.81
N LYS A 78 -1.57 -7.57 7.79
CA LYS A 78 -1.70 -8.93 8.33
C LYS A 78 -1.34 -9.89 7.20
N LEU A 79 -0.29 -10.67 7.42
CA LEU A 79 0.13 -11.74 6.53
C LEU A 79 -0.33 -13.06 7.13
N ASP A 80 -0.69 -14.00 6.26
CA ASP A 80 -0.95 -15.39 6.64
C ASP A 80 0.37 -16.11 6.94
N GLU A 81 0.27 -17.28 7.56
CA GLU A 81 1.45 -18.07 7.90
C GLU A 81 2.22 -18.47 6.63
N GLY A 82 3.55 -18.30 6.66
CA GLY A 82 4.43 -18.58 5.52
C GLY A 82 4.44 -17.51 4.43
N THR A 83 3.53 -16.54 4.44
CA THR A 83 3.48 -15.45 3.45
C THR A 83 4.47 -14.34 3.79
N THR A 84 5.14 -13.80 2.78
CA THR A 84 6.06 -12.66 2.94
C THR A 84 5.75 -11.52 1.98
N ILE A 85 6.23 -10.33 2.31
CA ILE A 85 6.18 -9.18 1.39
C ILE A 85 7.19 -9.40 0.27
N SER A 86 6.70 -9.38 -0.97
CA SER A 86 7.51 -9.39 -2.17
C SER A 86 8.04 -7.97 -2.45
N SER A 87 7.12 -7.02 -2.66
CA SER A 87 7.44 -5.67 -3.11
C SER A 87 6.63 -4.61 -2.37
N ILE A 88 7.18 -3.39 -2.30
CA ILE A 88 6.53 -2.22 -1.72
C ILE A 88 6.78 -1.05 -2.67
N SER A 89 5.74 -0.29 -3.00
CA SER A 89 5.83 0.90 -3.83
C SER A 89 5.04 2.05 -3.20
N ARG A 90 5.53 3.27 -3.44
CA ARG A 90 4.80 4.50 -3.17
C ARG A 90 3.96 4.85 -4.39
N VAL A 91 2.73 5.26 -4.18
CA VAL A 91 1.85 5.82 -5.21
C VAL A 91 1.67 7.29 -4.88
N ILE A 92 2.12 8.14 -5.80
CA ILE A 92 2.04 9.59 -5.63
C ILE A 92 0.59 9.99 -5.85
N HIS A 93 0.06 10.81 -4.96
CA HIS A 93 -1.22 11.46 -5.21
C HIS A 93 -0.95 12.68 -6.09
N GLU A 94 -1.41 12.64 -7.33
CA GLU A 94 -1.50 13.83 -8.16
C GLU A 94 -2.78 14.53 -7.75
N ASP A 95 -2.68 15.79 -7.30
CA ASP A 95 -3.86 16.64 -7.15
C ASP A 95 -4.38 16.88 -8.57
N ASP A 96 -5.27 15.99 -9.04
CA ASP A 96 -5.93 16.14 -10.32
C ASP A 96 -6.87 17.36 -10.23
N GLU A 97 -6.36 18.52 -10.63
CA GLU A 97 -7.20 19.65 -11.06
C GLU A 97 -7.97 19.33 -12.38
N ASN A 98 -8.15 18.05 -12.75
CA ASN A 98 -8.93 17.59 -13.90
C ASN A 98 -9.74 16.33 -13.55
N GLU A 99 -10.69 16.46 -12.63
CA GLU A 99 -11.90 15.62 -12.67
C GLU A 99 -12.74 16.09 -13.86
N GLU A 100 -12.43 15.63 -15.08
CA GLU A 100 -13.45 15.61 -16.14
C GLU A 100 -14.49 14.55 -15.76
N GLU A 101 -15.71 15.02 -15.51
CA GLU A 101 -16.92 14.25 -15.23
C GLU A 101 -17.03 13.03 -16.17
N ILE A 102 -16.88 11.83 -15.61
CA ILE A 102 -17.42 10.60 -16.17
C ILE A 102 -18.58 10.19 -15.28
N ASP A 103 -19.72 10.87 -15.48
CA ASP A 103 -21.00 10.39 -15.00
C ASP A 103 -21.89 10.01 -16.19
N GLU A 104 -22.65 8.94 -15.98
CA GLU A 104 -23.70 8.36 -16.83
C GLU A 104 -23.29 7.75 -18.18
N GLN A 105 -23.09 6.42 -18.22
CA GLN A 105 -23.81 5.48 -19.13
C GLN A 105 -23.80 4.05 -18.56
N LEU A 106 -24.59 3.82 -17.51
CA LEU A 106 -25.03 2.49 -17.10
C LEU A 106 -26.52 2.36 -17.42
N GLU A 107 -26.87 2.26 -18.71
CA GLU A 107 -28.15 1.68 -19.12
C GLU A 107 -27.94 0.24 -19.54
N THR A 108 -28.20 -0.65 -18.60
CA THR A 108 -28.48 -2.07 -18.83
C THR A 108 -29.64 -2.22 -19.81
N LYS A 109 -29.35 -2.58 -21.07
CA LYS A 109 -30.34 -3.23 -21.94
C LYS A 109 -30.34 -4.72 -21.65
N THR A 110 -31.20 -5.13 -20.73
CA THR A 110 -31.69 -6.51 -20.64
C THR A 110 -32.51 -6.78 -21.91
N PRO A 111 -32.20 -7.81 -22.73
CA PRO A 111 -33.10 -8.24 -23.79
C PRO A 111 -34.28 -8.98 -23.16
N GLU A 112 -35.48 -8.42 -23.31
CA GLU A 112 -36.74 -9.07 -22.95
C GLU A 112 -37.00 -10.23 -23.93
N GLU A 113 -36.76 -11.45 -23.47
CA GLU A 113 -37.13 -12.69 -24.15
C GLU A 113 -38.66 -12.86 -24.02
N THR A 114 -39.39 -12.69 -25.14
CA THR A 114 -40.84 -12.98 -25.20
C THR A 114 -41.02 -14.49 -25.43
N PRO A 115 -41.74 -15.22 -24.55
CA PRO A 115 -42.06 -16.62 -24.81
C PRO A 115 -43.18 -16.73 -25.88
N PRO A 116 -43.22 -17.81 -26.68
CA PRO A 116 -44.25 -18.00 -27.69
C PRO A 116 -45.53 -18.50 -27.03
N GLU A 117 -46.61 -17.74 -27.10
CA GLU A 117 -47.95 -18.27 -26.90
C GLU A 117 -48.48 -18.82 -28.22
N ASP A 118 -48.57 -20.15 -28.22
CA ASP A 118 -49.30 -20.97 -29.17
C ASP A 118 -50.83 -20.85 -28.95
N VAL A 119 -51.58 -21.52 -29.83
CA VAL A 119 -53.02 -21.91 -29.75
C VAL A 119 -54.12 -20.95 -30.33
N PRO A 120 -55.29 -21.46 -30.78
CA PRO A 120 -55.60 -21.72 -32.21
C PRO A 120 -57.00 -21.20 -32.67
N GLN A 121 -57.37 -21.60 -33.90
CA GLN A 121 -58.67 -21.59 -34.64
C GLN A 121 -58.74 -20.67 -35.85
#